data_AF-A0A5J4Z4U1-F1
#
_entry.id   AF-A0A5J4Z4U1-F1
#
_cell.length_a   1.000
_cell.length_b   1.000
_cell.length_c   1.000
_cell.angle_alpha   90.00
_cell.angle_beta   90.00
_cell.angle_gamma   90.00
#
_symmetry.space_group_name_H-M   'P 1'
#
loop_
_entity.id
_entity.type
_entity.pdbx_description
1 polymer ?
#
loop_
_entity_poly.entity_id
_entity_poly.type
_entity_poly.pdbx_seq_one_letter_code
_entity_poly.pdbx_strand_id
1 'polypeptide(L)'
;MVTEGWTPARDGQTKDMAEHWFRLCKVHEEVRDNLIEAQGRMQKFFDRRKDAREFQVGDQVLVTAPQMRPNKSDLAAPKFLGPVPVIEKVSSHAYRVILPEGVACHDVFPIQHLRPYYGREEYMAGENDEEVPDEMPASDSEPDLLKIIEESDSE
;
A
#
# COMPACT_ATOMS: atom_id res chain seq x y z
N MET A 1 -5.81 56.61 -26.82
CA MET A 1 -5.34 55.27 -27.20
C MET A 1 -3.89 55.18 -26.76
N VAL A 2 -3.60 54.56 -25.62
CA VAL A 2 -2.22 54.38 -25.14
C VAL A 2 -1.86 52.92 -25.44
N THR A 3 -0.93 52.71 -26.36
CA THR A 3 -0.36 51.40 -26.66
C THR A 3 0.71 51.11 -25.62
N GLU A 4 0.32 50.50 -24.50
CA GLU A 4 1.30 49.91 -23.58
C GLU A 4 1.76 48.58 -24.17
N GLY A 5 2.81 48.67 -24.98
CA GLY A 5 3.55 47.53 -25.48
C GLY A 5 4.37 46.88 -24.36
N TRP A 6 4.50 45.56 -24.45
CA TRP A 6 5.34 44.74 -23.59
C TRP A 6 6.77 45.31 -23.48
N THR A 7 7.19 45.68 -22.27
CA THR A 7 8.57 46.10 -21.99
C THR A 7 9.41 44.88 -21.58
N PRO A 8 10.50 44.55 -22.27
CA PRO A 8 11.35 43.43 -21.91
C PRO A 8 12.03 43.66 -20.55
N ALA A 9 12.15 42.59 -19.76
CA ALA A 9 12.82 42.62 -18.46
C ALA A 9 14.29 43.02 -18.61
N ARG A 10 14.81 43.83 -17.66
CA ARG A 10 16.22 44.25 -17.61
C ARG A 10 17.12 43.02 -17.60
N ASP A 11 18.19 43.06 -18.39
CA ASP A 11 19.08 41.94 -18.76
C ASP A 11 19.68 41.10 -17.61
N GLY A 12 19.53 41.52 -16.35
CA GLY A 12 19.89 40.75 -15.16
C GLY A 12 18.77 39.86 -14.58
N GLN A 13 17.50 40.24 -14.74
CA GLN A 13 16.37 39.48 -14.18
C GLN A 13 16.06 38.20 -14.99
N THR A 14 16.39 38.18 -16.28
CA THR A 14 16.13 37.04 -17.16
C THR A 14 17.08 35.88 -16.92
N LYS A 15 18.32 36.16 -16.47
CA LYS A 15 19.33 35.16 -16.11
C LYS A 15 18.97 34.44 -14.81
N ASP A 16 18.58 35.19 -13.78
CA ASP A 16 18.05 34.65 -12.52
C ASP A 16 16.80 33.78 -12.75
N MET A 17 15.91 34.23 -13.64
CA MET A 17 14.71 33.45 -13.98
C MET A 17 15.04 32.14 -14.70
N ALA A 18 16.03 32.15 -15.60
CA ALA A 18 16.45 30.95 -16.31
C ALA A 18 17.08 29.93 -15.34
N GLU A 19 17.98 30.37 -14.46
CA GLU A 19 18.62 29.52 -13.45
C GLU A 19 17.59 28.97 -12.45
N HIS A 20 16.65 29.80 -12.01
CA HIS A 20 15.55 29.37 -11.14
C HIS A 20 14.62 28.37 -11.83
N TRP A 21 14.28 28.60 -13.10
CA TRP A 21 13.48 27.67 -13.90
C TRP A 21 14.18 26.32 -14.07
N PHE A 22 15.48 26.32 -14.38
CA PHE A 22 16.27 25.08 -14.46
C PHE A 22 16.28 24.33 -13.13
N ARG A 23 16.40 25.04 -12.00
CA ARG A 23 16.34 24.44 -10.67
C ARG A 23 14.97 23.80 -10.41
N LEU A 24 13.87 24.49 -10.75
CA LEU A 24 12.52 23.95 -10.62
C LEU A 24 12.30 22.71 -11.49
N CYS A 25 12.75 22.73 -12.75
CA CYS A 25 12.67 21.57 -13.63
C CYS A 25 13.45 20.38 -13.06
N LYS A 26 14.65 20.62 -12.54
CA LYS A 26 15.48 19.57 -11.92
C LYS A 26 14.80 18.93 -10.72
N VAL A 27 14.30 19.75 -9.78
CA VAL A 27 13.57 19.26 -8.60
C VAL A 27 12.32 18.48 -9.01
N HIS A 28 11.58 18.97 -10.01
CA HIS A 28 10.37 18.29 -10.49
C HIS A 28 10.68 16.93 -11.12
N GLU A 29 11.80 16.81 -11.83
CA GLU A 29 12.27 15.54 -12.41
C GLU A 29 12.67 14.55 -11.29
N GLU A 30 13.43 15.00 -10.29
CA GLU A 30 13.84 14.17 -9.15
C GLU A 30 12.63 13.66 -8.34
N VAL A 31 11.64 14.52 -8.07
CA VAL A 31 10.40 14.13 -7.38
C VAL A 31 9.62 13.09 -8.20
N ARG A 32 9.57 13.27 -9.52
CA ARG A 32 8.87 12.33 -10.40
C ARG A 32 9.54 10.96 -10.40
N ASP A 33 10.86 10.92 -10.48
CA ASP A 33 11.62 9.66 -10.49
C ASP A 33 11.47 8.91 -9.17
N ASN A 34 11.59 9.61 -8.04
CA ASN A 34 11.35 9.05 -6.72
C ASN A 34 9.93 8.49 -6.57
N LEU A 35 8.93 9.19 -7.11
CA LEU A 35 7.54 8.71 -7.09
C LEU A 35 7.38 7.43 -7.90
N ILE A 36 7.95 7.36 -9.11
CA ILE A 36 7.91 6.16 -9.96
C ILE A 36 8.60 4.99 -9.27
N GLU A 37 9.75 5.24 -8.64
CA GLU A 37 10.47 4.21 -7.90
C GLU A 37 9.65 3.70 -6.71
N ALA A 38 9.09 4.59 -5.91
CA ALA A 38 8.23 4.23 -4.78
C ALA A 38 7.00 3.41 -5.23
N GLN A 39 6.37 3.81 -6.34
CA GLN A 39 5.27 3.05 -6.95
C GLN A 39 5.73 1.67 -7.41
N GLY A 40 6.87 1.57 -8.09
CA GLY A 40 7.44 0.30 -8.54
C GLY A 40 7.80 -0.64 -7.37
N ARG A 41 8.31 -0.09 -6.26
CA ARG A 41 8.50 -0.83 -5.01
C ARG A 41 7.16 -1.36 -4.52
N MET A 42 6.17 -0.50 -4.32
CA MET A 42 4.84 -0.87 -3.83
C MET A 42 4.18 -1.97 -4.69
N GLN A 43 4.29 -1.86 -6.02
CA GLN A 43 3.78 -2.87 -6.94
C GLN A 43 4.43 -4.24 -6.72
N LYS A 44 5.76 -4.31 -6.63
CA LYS A 44 6.48 -5.56 -6.35
C LYS A 44 6.06 -6.18 -5.01
N PHE A 45 5.86 -5.36 -3.98
CA PHE A 45 5.36 -5.83 -2.68
C PHE A 45 3.95 -6.42 -2.80
N PHE A 46 3.05 -5.69 -3.44
CA PHE A 46 1.67 -6.13 -3.61
C PHE A 46 1.59 -7.41 -4.44
N ASP A 47 2.31 -7.49 -5.55
CA ASP A 47 2.32 -8.64 -6.44
C ASP A 47 2.94 -9.87 -5.78
N ARG A 48 4.02 -9.71 -4.97
CA ARG A 48 4.57 -10.81 -4.17
C ARG A 48 3.58 -11.35 -3.14
N ARG A 49 2.75 -10.46 -2.58
CA ARG A 49 1.74 -10.81 -1.57
C ARG A 49 0.43 -11.31 -2.17
N LYS A 50 0.29 -11.21 -3.49
CA LYS A 50 -0.88 -11.66 -4.23
C LYS A 50 -0.76 -13.16 -4.44
N ASP A 51 -0.93 -13.91 -3.36
CA ASP A 51 -1.02 -15.36 -3.48
C ASP A 51 -2.17 -15.71 -4.43
N ALA A 52 -1.94 -16.68 -5.30
CA ALA A 52 -2.95 -17.25 -6.20
C ALA A 52 -3.94 -18.15 -5.44
N ARG A 53 -4.38 -17.70 -4.26
CA ARG A 53 -5.44 -18.37 -3.51
C ARG A 53 -6.72 -18.16 -4.30
N GLU A 54 -7.49 -19.22 -4.47
CA GLU A 54 -8.84 -19.12 -5.00
C GLU A 54 -9.74 -19.94 -4.09
N PHE A 55 -10.86 -19.36 -3.70
CA PHE A 55 -11.88 -20.04 -2.91
C PHE A 55 -13.09 -20.35 -3.79
N GLN A 56 -13.76 -21.46 -3.49
CA GLN A 56 -15.02 -21.86 -4.08
C GLN A 56 -16.18 -21.62 -3.11
N VAL A 57 -17.40 -21.58 -3.65
CA VAL A 57 -18.61 -21.51 -2.82
C VAL A 57 -18.73 -22.78 -2.01
N GLY A 58 -18.86 -22.65 -0.69
CA GLY A 58 -18.91 -23.76 0.27
C GLY A 58 -17.62 -24.00 1.04
N ASP A 59 -16.49 -23.45 0.59
CA ASP A 59 -15.21 -23.60 1.30
C ASP A 59 -15.27 -22.93 2.68
N GLN A 60 -14.65 -23.59 3.66
CA GLN A 60 -14.47 -23.02 5.00
C GLN A 60 -13.26 -22.10 5.02
N VAL A 61 -13.46 -20.84 5.38
CA VAL A 61 -12.42 -19.83 5.44
C VAL A 61 -12.40 -19.14 6.79
N LEU A 62 -11.20 -18.75 7.22
CA LEU A 62 -10.96 -17.87 8.34
C LEU A 62 -10.93 -16.42 7.85
N VAL A 63 -11.63 -15.52 8.54
CA VAL A 63 -11.78 -14.12 8.12
C VAL A 63 -11.03 -13.21 9.08
N THR A 64 -10.23 -12.28 8.56
CA THR A 64 -9.65 -11.18 9.35
C THR A 64 -10.16 -9.83 8.86
N ALA A 65 -10.43 -8.90 9.76
CA ALA A 65 -10.85 -7.55 9.40
C ALA A 65 -10.12 -6.51 10.26
N PRO A 66 -9.82 -5.32 9.73
CA PRO A 66 -9.24 -4.24 10.51
C PRO A 66 -10.05 -3.91 11.78
N GLN A 67 -11.38 -4.00 11.69
CA GLN A 67 -12.32 -3.74 12.78
C GLN A 67 -12.32 -4.86 13.84
N MET A 68 -11.81 -6.05 13.50
CA MET A 68 -11.70 -7.20 14.40
C MET A 68 -10.28 -7.34 15.00
N ARG A 69 -9.36 -6.41 14.69
CA ARG A 69 -8.01 -6.47 15.26
C ARG A 69 -8.09 -6.14 16.75
N PRO A 70 -7.64 -7.04 17.62
CA PRO A 70 -7.59 -6.73 19.04
C PRO A 70 -6.61 -5.60 19.32
N ASN A 71 -6.88 -4.84 20.38
CA ASN A 71 -5.93 -3.87 20.90
C ASN A 71 -4.62 -4.60 21.23
N LYS A 72 -3.47 -3.96 20.96
CA LYS A 72 -2.13 -4.56 21.14
C LYS A 72 -1.86 -5.09 22.57
N SER A 73 -2.71 -4.74 23.54
CA SER A 73 -2.68 -5.24 24.92
C SER A 73 -3.25 -6.64 25.11
N ASP A 74 -4.09 -7.13 24.18
CA ASP A 74 -4.78 -8.41 24.32
C ASP A 74 -4.03 -9.52 23.60
N LEU A 75 -2.99 -10.04 24.28
CA LEU A 75 -2.12 -11.10 23.78
C LEU A 75 -2.86 -12.40 23.42
N ALA A 76 -4.10 -12.57 23.90
CA ALA A 76 -4.93 -13.77 23.74
C ALA A 76 -6.15 -13.58 22.82
N ALA A 77 -6.33 -12.41 22.21
CA ALA A 77 -7.50 -12.20 21.36
C ALA A 77 -7.32 -12.86 19.97
N PRO A 78 -8.35 -13.56 19.47
CA PRO A 78 -8.26 -14.27 18.20
C PRO A 78 -8.08 -13.28 17.05
N LYS A 79 -7.01 -13.47 16.25
CA LYS A 79 -6.71 -12.65 15.06
C LYS A 79 -7.66 -12.90 13.90
N PHE A 80 -8.29 -14.07 13.89
CA PHE A 80 -9.20 -14.52 12.85
C PHE A 80 -10.54 -14.91 13.47
N LEU A 81 -11.61 -14.50 12.80
CA LEU A 81 -12.93 -15.05 13.04
C LEU A 81 -12.97 -16.48 12.46
N GLY A 82 -13.70 -17.36 13.15
CA GLY A 82 -13.69 -18.82 12.95
C GLY A 82 -14.01 -19.31 11.53
N PRO A 83 -14.16 -20.63 11.34
CA PRO A 83 -14.45 -21.18 10.02
C PRO A 83 -15.84 -20.71 9.58
N VAL A 84 -15.87 -19.93 8.50
CA VAL A 84 -17.08 -19.41 7.89
C VAL A 84 -17.16 -19.95 6.47
N PRO A 85 -18.34 -20.42 6.01
CA PRO A 85 -18.53 -20.79 4.62
C PRO A 85 -18.54 -19.55 3.69
N VAL A 86 -17.87 -19.68 2.55
CA VAL A 86 -18.02 -18.77 1.41
C VAL A 86 -19.37 -19.02 0.73
N ILE A 87 -20.16 -17.96 0.55
CA ILE A 87 -21.49 -18.02 -0.09
C ILE A 87 -21.39 -17.72 -1.59
N GLU A 88 -20.58 -16.73 -1.94
CA GLU A 88 -20.56 -16.18 -3.30
C GLU A 88 -19.19 -15.57 -3.61
N LYS A 89 -18.75 -15.73 -4.87
CA LYS A 89 -17.61 -15.00 -5.43
C LYS A 89 -18.13 -13.72 -6.09
N VAL A 90 -18.02 -12.60 -5.38
CA VAL A 90 -18.50 -11.27 -5.85
C VAL A 90 -17.61 -10.75 -6.96
N SER A 91 -16.29 -10.97 -6.86
CA SER A 91 -15.31 -10.63 -7.88
C SER A 91 -14.12 -11.58 -7.82
N SER A 92 -13.18 -11.44 -8.76
CA SER A 92 -11.92 -12.20 -8.75
C SER A 92 -11.12 -12.07 -7.46
N HIS A 93 -11.31 -10.98 -6.70
CA HIS A 93 -10.55 -10.66 -5.49
C HIS A 93 -11.44 -10.47 -4.25
N ALA A 94 -12.75 -10.67 -4.35
CA ALA A 94 -13.68 -10.45 -3.24
C ALA A 94 -14.75 -11.54 -3.16
N TYR A 95 -14.96 -12.03 -1.93
CA TYR A 95 -15.89 -13.11 -1.62
C TYR A 95 -16.85 -12.70 -0.52
N ARG A 96 -18.09 -13.19 -0.60
CA ARG A 96 -19.11 -13.01 0.44
C ARG A 96 -19.12 -14.23 1.37
N VAL A 97 -19.18 -14.00 2.68
CA VAL A 97 -19.14 -15.04 3.72
C VAL A 97 -20.32 -14.90 4.70
N ILE A 98 -20.71 -15.99 5.38
CA ILE A 98 -21.79 -15.96 6.40
C ILE A 98 -21.24 -15.50 7.75
N LEU A 99 -21.34 -14.23 8.07
CA LEU A 99 -20.89 -13.77 9.39
C LEU A 99 -21.81 -14.30 10.51
N PRO A 100 -21.24 -14.72 11.67
CA PRO A 100 -22.03 -15.11 12.83
C PRO A 100 -22.76 -13.89 13.42
N GLU A 101 -23.90 -14.16 14.05
CA GLU A 101 -24.72 -13.13 14.70
C GLU A 101 -23.91 -12.40 15.78
N GLY A 102 -23.84 -11.06 15.70
CA GLY A 102 -23.12 -10.21 16.66
C GLY A 102 -21.88 -9.51 16.10
N VAL A 103 -21.47 -9.79 14.87
CA VAL A 103 -20.34 -9.10 14.23
C VAL A 103 -20.85 -7.95 13.35
N ALA A 104 -20.54 -6.71 13.73
CA ALA A 104 -20.92 -5.51 12.97
C ALA A 104 -19.87 -5.18 11.89
N CYS A 105 -19.64 -6.09 10.94
CA CYS A 105 -18.80 -5.83 9.77
C CYS A 105 -19.49 -6.23 8.47
N HIS A 106 -18.95 -5.75 7.34
CA HIS A 106 -19.46 -6.11 6.02
C HIS A 106 -19.19 -7.59 5.71
N ASP A 107 -20.12 -8.24 5.02
CA ASP A 107 -20.09 -9.66 4.65
C ASP A 107 -19.19 -9.96 3.44
N VAL A 108 -18.69 -8.93 2.75
CA VAL A 108 -17.80 -9.04 1.58
C VAL A 108 -16.37 -8.73 1.98
N PHE A 109 -15.48 -9.71 1.80
CA PHE A 109 -14.07 -9.62 2.13
C PHE A 109 -13.18 -9.78 0.90
N PRO A 110 -12.15 -8.93 0.76
CA PRO A 110 -11.06 -9.17 -0.17
C PRO A 110 -10.27 -10.45 0.15
N ILE A 111 -9.70 -11.08 -0.87
CA ILE A 111 -9.01 -12.37 -0.74
C ILE A 111 -7.83 -12.37 0.24
N GLN A 112 -7.14 -11.23 0.37
CA GLN A 112 -6.04 -11.03 1.33
C GLN A 112 -6.49 -11.14 2.81
N HIS A 113 -7.79 -11.03 3.05
CA HIS A 113 -8.40 -11.11 4.38
C HIS A 113 -8.99 -12.49 4.68
N LEU A 114 -8.88 -13.43 3.72
CA LEU A 114 -9.39 -14.78 3.83
C LEU A 114 -8.21 -15.76 3.90
N ARG A 115 -8.27 -16.70 4.83
CA ARG A 115 -7.36 -17.84 4.87
C ARG A 115 -8.15 -19.14 4.76
N PRO A 116 -7.62 -20.15 4.05
CA PRO A 116 -8.22 -21.48 4.07
C PRO A 116 -8.24 -22.02 5.51
N TYR A 117 -9.36 -22.62 5.89
CA TYR A 117 -9.45 -23.36 7.14
C TYR A 117 -9.04 -24.81 6.88
N TYR A 118 -8.06 -25.31 7.65
CA TYR A 118 -7.67 -26.71 7.61
C TYR A 118 -8.22 -27.43 8.85
N GLY A 119 -8.55 -28.72 8.75
CA GLY A 119 -8.86 -29.51 9.93
C GLY A 119 -7.63 -29.63 10.84
N ARG A 120 -7.82 -29.95 12.14
CA ARG A 120 -6.69 -30.18 13.07
C ARG A 120 -5.71 -31.24 12.56
N GLU A 121 -6.20 -32.24 11.84
CA GLU A 121 -5.38 -33.30 11.23
C GLU A 121 -4.65 -32.84 9.97
N GLU A 122 -5.26 -31.97 9.17
CA GLU A 122 -4.63 -31.37 7.97
C GLU A 122 -3.57 -30.33 8.33
N TYR A 123 -3.79 -29.51 9.36
CA TYR A 123 -2.80 -28.55 9.87
C TYR A 123 -1.50 -29.23 10.30
N MET A 124 -1.56 -30.47 10.78
CA MET A 124 -0.37 -31.22 11.21
C MET A 124 0.37 -31.87 10.03
N ALA A 125 -0.22 -31.86 8.82
CA ALA A 125 0.29 -32.51 7.63
C ALA A 125 0.77 -31.55 6.52
N GLY A 126 0.44 -30.26 6.61
CA GLY A 126 0.70 -29.28 5.55
C GLY A 126 1.90 -28.34 5.79
N GLU A 127 2.63 -28.04 4.71
CA GLU A 127 3.53 -26.89 4.60
C GLU A 127 2.70 -25.62 4.78
N ASN A 128 2.91 -24.92 5.91
CA ASN A 128 2.15 -23.72 6.24
C ASN A 128 2.41 -22.62 5.20
N ASP A 129 1.36 -21.88 4.84
CA ASP A 129 1.47 -20.62 4.10
C ASP A 129 2.53 -19.74 4.80
N GLU A 130 3.71 -19.65 4.20
CA GLU A 130 4.83 -18.91 4.77
C GLU A 130 4.42 -17.44 4.86
N GLU A 131 4.21 -16.94 6.08
CA GLU A 131 3.86 -15.53 6.29
C GLU A 131 5.03 -14.68 5.81
N VAL A 132 4.88 -14.10 4.60
CA VAL A 132 5.83 -13.11 4.10
C VAL A 132 5.90 -11.99 5.14
N PRO A 133 7.06 -11.75 5.77
CA PRO A 133 7.20 -10.73 6.79
C PRO A 133 6.66 -9.38 6.32
N ASP A 134 5.92 -8.69 7.19
CA ASP A 134 5.38 -7.34 6.95
C ASP A 134 6.48 -6.27 6.83
N GLU A 135 7.75 -6.65 6.98
CA GLU A 135 8.88 -5.74 6.83
C GLU A 135 9.12 -5.44 5.35
N MET A 136 8.95 -4.17 4.97
CA MET A 136 9.69 -3.67 3.82
C MET A 136 11.17 -3.93 4.09
N PRO A 137 11.96 -4.61 3.22
CA PRO A 137 13.41 -4.47 3.24
C PRO A 137 13.71 -3.00 3.46
N ALA A 138 14.43 -2.71 4.54
CA ALA A 138 14.96 -1.39 4.79
C ALA A 138 15.57 -0.91 3.48
N SER A 139 15.02 0.17 2.92
CA SER A 139 15.74 0.83 1.85
C SER A 139 17.02 1.35 2.50
N ASP A 140 18.17 0.89 2.04
CA ASP A 140 19.48 1.47 2.40
C ASP A 140 19.62 2.94 1.96
N SER A 141 18.53 3.60 1.57
CA SER A 141 18.45 4.99 1.18
C SER A 141 17.02 5.48 1.39
N GLU A 142 16.68 5.88 2.62
CA GLU A 142 15.80 7.03 2.74
C GLU A 142 16.58 8.22 2.16
N PRO A 143 16.20 8.80 1.00
CA PRO A 143 16.79 10.07 0.63
C PRO A 143 16.38 11.06 1.72
N ASP A 144 17.37 11.53 2.45
CA ASP A 144 17.21 12.50 3.52
C ASP A 144 16.69 13.80 2.91
N LEU A 145 15.36 13.97 2.88
CA LEU A 145 14.67 15.11 2.27
C LEU A 145 15.13 16.45 2.89
N LEU A 146 15.73 16.41 4.08
CA LEU A 146 16.30 17.57 4.77
C LEU A 146 17.64 18.01 4.16
N LYS A 147 18.43 17.10 3.57
CA LYS A 147 19.71 17.45 2.91
C LYS A 147 19.51 18.25 1.62
N ILE A 148 18.41 18.02 0.92
CA ILE A 148 18.06 18.75 -0.33
C ILE A 148 17.77 20.23 -0.03
N ILE A 149 17.26 20.54 1.16
CA ILE A 149 16.94 21.90 1.58
C ILE A 149 18.17 22.59 2.18
N GLU A 150 19.01 21.89 2.94
CA GLU A 150 20.19 22.49 3.59
C GLU A 150 21.37 22.78 2.64
N GLU A 151 21.54 22.04 1.54
CA GLU A 151 22.54 22.40 0.50
C GLU A 151 22.19 23.69 -0.25
N SER A 152 21.00 24.28 -0.03
CA SER A 152 20.56 25.51 -0.70
C SER A 152 20.97 26.80 0.01
N ASP A 153 21.54 26.76 1.23
CA ASP A 153 21.92 27.95 1.99
C ASP A 153 23.45 28.12 2.16
N SER A 154 24.27 27.34 1.47
CA SER A 154 25.74 27.47 1.48
C SER A 154 26.33 27.53 0.08
N GLU A 155 26.05 28.62 -0.65
CA GLU A 155 26.95 29.18 -1.67
C GLU A 155 26.73 30.69 -1.85
#